data_AF-A0A7J0AHN4-F1
#
_entry.id   AF-A0A7J0AHN4-F1
#
_cell.length_a   1.000
_cell.length_b   1.000
_cell.length_c   1.000
_cell.angle_alpha   90.00
_cell.angle_beta   90.00
_cell.angle_gamma   90.00
#
_symmetry.space_group_name_H-M   'P 1'
#
loop_
_entity.id
_entity.type
_entity.pdbx_description
1 polymer ?
#
loop_
_entity_poly.entity_id
_entity_poly.type
_entity_poly.pdbx_seq_one_letter_code
_entity_poly.pdbx_strand_id
1 'polypeptide(L)' 'MESLIQQIHAAYEAFQADAALQQEKNNKAAGTRARKASLELEKLMKEFRKVSLEHSKK' A
#
# COMPACT_ATOMS: atom_id res chain seq x y z
N MET A 1 -15.41 1.46 -4.46
CA MET A 1 -14.20 1.48 -5.31
C MET A 1 -13.35 2.70 -5.05
N GLU A 2 -13.89 3.92 -5.16
CA GLU A 2 -13.15 5.17 -4.95
C GLU A 2 -12.40 5.23 -3.60
N SER A 3 -13.08 4.96 -2.48
CA SER A 3 -12.44 4.93 -1.15
C SER A 3 -11.31 3.90 -1.05
N LEU A 4 -11.45 2.75 -1.71
CA LEU A 4 -10.41 1.71 -1.72
C LEU A 4 -9.18 2.15 -2.51
N ILE A 5 -9.39 2.83 -3.64
CA ILE A 5 -8.31 3.43 -4.43
C ILE A 5 -7.59 4.52 -3.62
N GLN A 6 -8.32 5.36 -2.87
CA GLN A 6 -7.73 6.37 -1.98
C GLN A 6 -6.90 5.74 -0.86
N GLN A 7 -7.38 4.67 -0.23
CA GLN A 7 -6.62 3.95 0.80
C GLN A 7 -5.34 3.30 0.24
N ILE A 8 -5.42 2.73 -0.96
CA ILE A 8 -4.27 2.20 -1.69
C ILE A 8 -3.23 3.29 -1.94
N HIS A 9 -3.66 4.46 -2.41
CA HIS A 9 -2.77 5.59 -2.67
C HIS A 9 -2.04 6.03 -1.40
N ALA A 10 -2.78 6.23 -0.30
CA ALA A 10 -2.17 6.63 0.98
C ALA A 10 -1.19 5.57 1.52
N ALA A 11 -1.52 4.28 1.42
CA ALA A 11 -0.63 3.20 1.83
C ALA A 11 0.63 3.13 0.96
N TYR A 12 0.50 3.39 -0.35
CA TYR A 12 1.62 3.44 -1.28
C TYR A 12 2.55 4.63 -0.99
N GLU A 13 2.02 5.83 -0.76
CA GLU A 13 2.81 7.01 -0.38
C GLU A 13 3.60 6.76 0.91
N ALA A 14 2.96 6.19 1.93
CA ALA A 14 3.62 5.84 3.19
C ALA A 14 4.74 4.82 2.97
N PHE A 15 4.48 3.77 2.17
CA PHE A 15 5.49 2.79 1.81
C PHE A 15 6.67 3.44 1.09
N GLN A 16 6.41 4.25 0.06
CA GLN A 16 7.43 4.87 -0.78
C GLN A 16 8.33 5.80 0.02
N ALA A 17 7.76 6.65 0.88
CA ALA A 17 8.51 7.56 1.73
C ALA A 17 9.43 6.83 2.72
N ASP A 18 8.90 5.84 3.44
CA ASP A 18 9.69 5.09 4.42
C ASP A 18 10.71 4.14 3.77
N ALA A 19 10.40 3.57 2.60
CA ALA A 19 11.34 2.75 1.84
C ALA A 19 12.51 3.58 1.31
N ALA A 20 12.25 4.78 0.78
CA ALA A 20 13.30 5.71 0.36
C ALA A 20 14.20 6.10 1.54
N LEU A 21 13.63 6.45 2.69
CA LEU A 21 14.40 6.73 3.91
C LEU A 21 15.23 5.55 4.40
N GLN A 22 14.70 4.32 4.30
CA GLN A 22 15.46 3.11 4.60
C GLN A 22 16.66 2.98 3.65
N GLN A 23 16.44 3.14 2.34
CA GLN A 23 17.46 2.94 1.31
C GLN A 23 18.56 4.01 1.36
N GLU A 24 18.19 5.28 1.47
CA GLU A 24 19.13 6.40 1.40
C GLU A 24 19.91 6.59 2.69
N LYS A 25 19.27 6.37 3.84
CA LYS A 25 19.82 6.72 5.16
C LYS A 25 20.10 5.50 6.04
N ASN A 26 19.93 4.28 5.53
CA ASN A 26 19.97 3.05 6.33
C ASN A 26 19.07 3.11 7.57
N ASN A 27 17.95 3.85 7.48
CA ASN A 27 17.06 4.09 8.61
C ASN A 27 16.24 2.83 8.93
N LYS A 28 16.66 2.08 9.97
CA LYS A 28 16.02 0.82 10.38
C LYS A 28 14.55 0.99 10.77
N ALA A 29 14.21 2.09 11.45
CA ALA A 29 12.83 2.36 11.89
C ALA A 29 11.91 2.64 10.70
N ALA A 30 12.39 3.39 9.71
CA ALA A 30 11.69 3.58 8.44
C ALA A 30 11.47 2.23 7.74
N GLY A 31 12.48 1.36 7.74
CA GLY A 31 12.31 0.03 7.16
C GLY A 31 11.27 -0.86 7.86
N THR A 32 11.09 -0.75 9.17
CA THR A 32 9.98 -1.43 9.86
C THR A 32 8.62 -0.88 9.43
N ARG A 33 8.50 0.44 9.28
CA ARG A 33 7.25 1.06 8.81
C ARG A 33 6.95 0.75 7.35
N ALA A 34 7.95 0.76 6.47
CA ALA A 34 7.82 0.36 5.07
C ALA A 34 7.29 -1.06 4.94
N ARG A 35 7.80 -2.02 5.73
CA ARG A 35 7.27 -3.40 5.74
C ARG A 35 5.81 -3.47 6.23
N LYS A 36 5.44 -2.68 7.23
CA LYS A 36 4.04 -2.62 7.68
C LYS A 36 3.13 -2.06 6.58
N ALA A 37 3.55 -0.98 5.92
CA ALA A 37 2.81 -0.37 4.81
C ALA A 37 2.71 -1.33 3.61
N SER A 38 3.75 -2.10 3.30
CA SER A 38 3.70 -3.08 2.19
C SER A 38 2.71 -4.22 2.46
N LEU A 39 2.62 -4.70 3.71
CA LEU A 39 1.65 -5.72 4.10
C LEU A 39 0.21 -5.20 4.01
N GLU A 40 -0.01 -3.93 4.34
CA GLU A 40 -1.33 -3.31 4.21
C GLU A 40 -1.70 -3.10 2.73
N LEU A 41 -0.76 -2.63 1.92
CA LEU A 41 -0.93 -2.48 0.48
C LEU A 41 -1.29 -3.82 -0.20
N GLU A 42 -0.65 -4.92 0.21
CA GLU A 42 -0.97 -6.25 -0.32
C GLU A 42 -2.44 -6.63 -0.09
N LYS A 43 -2.97 -6.39 1.12
CA LYS A 43 -4.38 -6.67 1.45
C LYS A 43 -5.33 -5.81 0.62
N LEU A 44 -5.06 -4.50 0.57
CA LEU A 44 -5.89 -3.55 -0.17
C LEU A 44 -5.92 -3.87 -1.68
N MET A 45 -4.78 -4.28 -2.25
CA MET A 45 -4.72 -4.69 -3.66
C MET A 45 -5.51 -5.98 -3.93
N LYS A 46 -5.49 -6.95 -3.01
CA LYS A 46 -6.33 -8.16 -3.12
C LYS A 46 -7.82 -7.83 -3.04
N GLU A 47 -8.19 -6.94 -2.12
CA GLU A 47 -9.57 -6.45 -2.02
C GLU A 47 -9.99 -5.71 -3.29
N PHE A 48 -9.13 -4.86 -3.83
CA PHE A 48 -9.38 -4.14 -5.07
C PHE A 48 -9.64 -5.10 -6.23
N ARG A 49 -8.80 -6.14 -6.37
CA ARG A 49 -9.02 -7.17 -7.37
C ARG A 49 -10.39 -7.83 -7.22
N LYS A 50 -10.78 -8.21 -6.00
CA LYS A 50 -12.09 -8.83 -5.74
C LYS A 50 -13.24 -7.90 -6.13
N VAL A 51 -13.24 -6.67 -5.61
CA VAL A 51 -14.30 -5.68 -5.87
C VAL A 51 -14.36 -5.32 -7.36
N SER A 52 -13.22 -5.23 -8.04
CA SER A 52 -13.14 -4.96 -9.47
C SER A 52 -13.79 -6.07 -10.31
N LEU A 53 -13.56 -7.33 -9.95
CA LEU A 53 -14.16 -8.48 -10.63
C LEU A 53 -15.67 -8.60 -10.36
N GLU A 54 -16.14 -8.18 -9.19
CA GLU A 54 -17.57 -8.10 -8.90
C GLU A 54 -18.23 -6.96 -9.71
N HIS A 55 -17.56 -5.82 -9.83
CA HIS A 55 -18.01 -4.70 -10.66
C HIS A 55 -18.10 -5.06 -12.14
N SER A 56 -17.15 -5.84 -12.69
CA SER A 56 -17.17 -6.22 -14.11
C SER A 56 -18.26 -7.22 -14.50
N LYS A 57 -19.00 -7.75 -13.51
CA LYS A 57 -20.13 -8.67 -13.72
C LYS A 57 -21.49 -7.98 -13.66
N LYS A 58 -21.52 -6.70 -13.29
CA LYS A 58 -22.70 -5.83 -13.37
C LYS A 58 -22.77 -5.19 -14.74
#